data_AF-A0A924R7Z3-F1
#
_entry.id   AF-A0A924R7Z3-F1
#
_cell.length_a   1.000
_cell.length_b   1.000
_cell.length_c   1.000
_cell.angle_alpha   90.00
_cell.angle_beta   90.00
_cell.angle_gamma   90.00
#
_symmetry.space_group_name_H-M   'P 1'
#
loop_
_entity.id
_entity.type
_entity.pdbx_description
1 polymer ?
#
loop_
_entity_poly.entity_id
_entity_poly.type
_entity_poly.pdbx_seq_one_letter_code
_entity_poly.pdbx_strand_id
1 'polypeptide(L)'
;MDKKLEKKFWTVKRIGGIGGGILVGGLLVYQFAFADKRSKLNVDKEKITISDVTQGVFDEFIVVSGVVQPIKTYRIDAIEGGYVKEKVIDGGNTVKQGDVILKLENNRLQMEFVQQETEINRLINELQNTRLRLKQDKFGLKRTSNEVEFQLSQAKDNNDRNEKLYKGKVFSEQEYLKTKREYEKLFNQKGIEVESQNYQEENSTLQIHQLEGTLQHSQK
;
A
#
# COMPACT_ATOMS: atom_id res chain seq x y z
N MET A 1 -5.74 129.69 -91.54
CA MET A 1 -5.83 129.36 -90.11
C MET A 1 -6.85 128.26 -89.96
N ASP A 2 -6.42 127.04 -89.63
CA ASP A 2 -7.17 126.05 -88.85
C ASP A 2 -6.24 124.82 -88.66
N LYS A 3 -6.13 124.27 -87.45
CA LYS A 3 -5.20 123.16 -87.11
C LYS A 3 -6.05 122.01 -86.55
N LYS A 4 -6.29 120.97 -87.36
CA LYS A 4 -7.03 119.76 -86.94
C LYS A 4 -6.28 119.04 -85.79
N LEU A 5 -6.92 118.93 -84.63
CA LEU A 5 -6.48 118.11 -83.49
C LEU A 5 -6.87 116.64 -83.71
N GLU A 6 -5.89 115.74 -83.63
CA GLU A 6 -6.07 114.28 -83.76
C GLU A 6 -6.78 113.67 -82.53
N LYS A 7 -7.72 112.75 -82.76
CA LYS A 7 -8.44 112.00 -81.71
C LYS A 7 -7.57 110.86 -81.16
N LYS A 8 -7.19 110.95 -79.89
CA LYS A 8 -6.50 109.88 -79.15
C LYS A 8 -7.52 108.80 -78.73
N PHE A 9 -7.59 107.69 -79.46
CA PHE A 9 -8.59 106.62 -79.27
C PHE A 9 -8.48 105.83 -77.93
N TRP A 10 -7.38 106.00 -77.20
CA TRP A 10 -7.10 105.32 -75.93
C TRP A 10 -7.03 106.30 -74.75
N THR A 11 -8.15 106.44 -74.02
CA THR A 11 -8.28 107.23 -72.78
C THR A 11 -8.10 106.33 -71.55
N VAL A 12 -7.41 106.79 -70.50
CA VAL A 12 -7.10 106.04 -69.26
C VAL A 12 -8.35 105.40 -68.63
N LYS A 13 -9.51 106.07 -68.69
CA LYS A 13 -10.79 105.55 -68.19
C LYS A 13 -11.25 104.26 -68.92
N ARG A 14 -10.93 104.10 -70.20
CA ARG A 14 -11.32 102.92 -71.00
C ARG A 14 -10.42 101.72 -70.71
N ILE A 15 -9.12 101.97 -70.53
CA ILE A 15 -8.14 100.94 -70.11
C ILE A 15 -8.48 100.44 -68.70
N GLY A 16 -8.82 101.35 -67.78
CA GLY A 16 -9.27 100.98 -66.43
C GLY A 16 -10.55 100.14 -66.43
N GLY A 17 -11.52 100.47 -67.30
CA GLY A 17 -12.75 99.69 -67.45
C GLY A 17 -12.52 98.27 -67.99
N ILE A 18 -11.67 98.12 -69.00
CA ILE A 18 -11.31 96.80 -69.57
C ILE A 18 -10.51 95.98 -68.55
N GLY A 19 -9.55 96.61 -67.87
CA GLY A 19 -8.76 95.96 -66.81
C GLY A 19 -9.64 95.48 -65.65
N GLY A 20 -10.58 96.30 -65.18
CA GLY A 20 -11.54 95.92 -64.15
C GLY A 20 -12.45 94.76 -64.58
N GLY A 21 -12.92 94.76 -65.83
CA GLY A 21 -13.72 93.67 -66.38
C GLY A 21 -12.96 92.34 -66.42
N ILE A 22 -11.69 92.36 -66.84
CA ILE A 22 -10.83 91.16 -66.85
C ILE A 22 -10.59 90.64 -65.43
N LEU A 23 -10.39 91.54 -64.46
CA LEU A 23 -10.12 91.17 -63.08
C LEU A 23 -11.34 90.50 -62.43
N VAL A 24 -12.54 91.05 -62.61
CA VAL A 24 -13.80 90.46 -62.13
C VAL A 24 -14.08 89.13 -62.82
N GLY A 25 -13.89 89.07 -64.15
CA GLY A 25 -14.03 87.83 -64.91
C GLY A 25 -13.08 86.73 -64.42
N GLY A 26 -11.82 87.07 -64.17
CA GLY A 26 -10.82 86.14 -63.63
C GLY A 26 -11.17 85.63 -62.23
N LEU A 27 -11.67 86.51 -61.35
CA LEU A 27 -12.12 86.13 -60.00
C LEU A 27 -13.29 85.14 -60.04
N LEU A 28 -14.25 85.35 -60.94
CA LEU A 28 -15.39 84.44 -61.10
C LEU A 28 -14.95 83.07 -61.61
N VAL A 29 -14.05 83.02 -62.60
CA VAL A 29 -13.50 81.75 -63.09
C VAL A 29 -12.71 81.03 -62.00
N TYR A 30 -11.91 81.76 -61.21
CA TYR A 30 -11.16 81.18 -60.10
C TYR A 30 -12.08 80.56 -59.04
N GLN A 31 -13.14 81.27 -58.63
CA GLN A 31 -14.14 80.75 -57.70
C GLN A 31 -14.83 79.50 -58.24
N PHE A 32 -15.21 79.46 -59.51
CA PHE A 32 -15.87 78.28 -60.08
C PHE A 32 -14.93 77.09 -60.31
N ALA A 33 -13.66 77.33 -60.61
CA ALA A 33 -12.66 76.28 -60.83
C ALA A 33 -12.18 75.64 -59.52
N PHE A 34 -12.02 76.44 -58.45
CA PHE A 34 -11.54 75.98 -57.14
C PHE A 34 -12.64 75.82 -56.08
N ALA A 35 -13.91 76.05 -56.43
CA ALA A 35 -15.03 75.71 -55.56
C ALA A 35 -15.02 74.20 -55.26
N ASP A 36 -14.83 73.87 -53.99
CA ASP A 36 -14.81 72.48 -53.50
C ASP A 36 -16.19 71.83 -53.69
N LYS A 37 -16.31 70.97 -54.70
CA LYS A 37 -17.56 70.30 -55.12
C LYS A 37 -17.93 69.08 -54.27
N ARG A 38 -17.28 68.85 -53.14
CA ARG A 38 -17.58 67.71 -52.27
C ARG A 38 -18.95 67.90 -51.62
N SER A 39 -19.74 66.82 -51.58
CA SER A 39 -21.03 66.79 -50.89
C SER A 39 -20.81 67.08 -49.40
N LYS A 40 -21.41 68.15 -48.89
CA LYS A 40 -21.33 68.53 -47.48
C LYS A 40 -22.64 68.12 -46.81
N LEU A 41 -22.55 67.28 -45.78
CA LEU A 41 -23.67 66.94 -44.91
C LEU A 41 -23.62 67.87 -43.70
N ASN A 42 -24.68 68.67 -43.50
CA ASN A 42 -24.78 69.53 -42.33
C ASN A 42 -25.22 68.68 -41.13
N VAL A 43 -24.33 68.51 -40.16
CA VAL A 43 -24.54 67.67 -38.99
C VAL A 43 -24.40 68.48 -37.71
N ASP A 44 -25.34 68.26 -36.80
CA ASP A 44 -25.36 68.88 -35.48
C ASP A 44 -24.22 68.30 -34.62
N LYS A 45 -23.27 69.15 -34.23
CA LYS A 45 -22.06 68.72 -33.54
C LYS A 45 -22.34 68.09 -32.18
N GLU A 46 -23.45 68.46 -31.53
CA GLU A 46 -23.84 67.90 -30.24
C GLU A 46 -24.40 66.47 -30.36
N LYS A 47 -24.76 66.04 -31.57
CA LYS A 47 -25.31 64.72 -31.86
C LYS A 47 -24.28 63.74 -32.42
N ILE A 48 -22.99 64.10 -32.41
CA ILE A 48 -21.91 63.27 -32.94
C ILE A 48 -20.89 63.02 -31.84
N THR A 49 -20.66 61.75 -31.54
CA THR A 49 -19.56 61.31 -30.68
C THR A 49 -18.40 60.90 -31.56
N ILE A 50 -17.26 61.59 -31.42
CA ILE A 50 -16.00 61.25 -32.07
C ILE A 50 -15.10 60.65 -30.99
N SER A 51 -14.64 59.41 -31.21
CA SER A 51 -13.73 58.71 -30.30
C SER A 51 -12.49 58.25 -31.07
N ASP A 52 -11.32 58.34 -30.44
CA ASP A 52 -10.06 57.89 -31.02
C ASP A 52 -10.01 56.36 -31.10
N VAL A 53 -9.64 55.83 -32.26
CA VAL A 53 -9.45 54.39 -32.48
C VAL A 53 -7.97 54.06 -32.30
N THR A 54 -7.66 53.10 -31.44
CA THR A 54 -6.30 52.59 -31.23
C THR A 54 -6.21 51.15 -31.70
N GLN A 55 -5.07 50.79 -32.31
CA GLN A 55 -4.77 49.38 -32.60
C GLN A 55 -4.20 48.72 -31.34
N GLY A 56 -4.80 47.61 -30.96
CA GLY A 56 -4.38 46.80 -29.83
C GLY A 56 -4.78 45.35 -30.03
N VAL A 57 -4.43 44.48 -29.08
CA VAL A 57 -4.91 43.10 -29.07
C VAL A 57 -6.40 43.12 -28.74
N PHE A 58 -7.21 42.59 -29.65
CA PHE A 58 -8.63 42.40 -29.44
C PHE A 58 -8.87 40.93 -29.11
N ASP A 59 -9.12 40.66 -27.83
CA ASP A 59 -9.42 39.30 -27.38
C ASP A 59 -10.92 39.04 -27.49
N GLU A 60 -11.29 38.10 -28.36
CA GLU A 60 -12.65 37.58 -28.49
C GLU A 60 -12.77 36.28 -27.68
N PHE A 61 -13.71 36.25 -26.72
CA PHE A 61 -13.94 35.08 -25.88
C PHE A 61 -15.31 34.46 -26.14
N ILE A 62 -15.36 33.14 -26.23
CA ILE A 62 -16.60 32.35 -26.23
C ILE A 62 -16.80 31.80 -24.83
N VAL A 63 -17.93 32.13 -24.20
CA VAL A 63 -18.29 31.58 -22.89
C VAL A 63 -18.84 30.17 -23.07
N VAL A 64 -18.13 29.17 -22.52
CA VAL A 64 -18.55 27.76 -22.55
C VAL A 64 -18.82 27.28 -21.13
N SER A 65 -19.99 26.68 -20.94
CA SER A 65 -20.32 25.96 -19.70
C SER A 65 -19.76 24.54 -19.76
N GLY A 66 -18.92 24.19 -18.79
CA GLY A 66 -18.36 22.84 -18.65
C GLY A 66 -18.57 22.30 -17.23
N VAL A 67 -18.58 20.97 -17.11
CA VAL A 67 -18.57 20.28 -15.81
C VAL A 67 -17.24 19.56 -15.62
N VAL A 68 -16.67 19.66 -14.43
CA VAL A 68 -15.43 18.96 -14.10
C VAL A 68 -15.78 17.53 -13.70
N GLN A 69 -15.12 16.56 -14.35
CA GLN A 69 -15.25 15.14 -14.02
C GLN A 69 -13.91 14.56 -13.57
N PRO A 70 -13.90 13.59 -12.66
CA PRO A 70 -12.67 12.92 -12.24
C PRO A 70 -12.09 12.11 -13.40
N ILE A 71 -10.77 12.14 -13.56
CA ILE A 71 -10.06 11.33 -14.58
C ILE A 71 -10.17 9.83 -14.25
N LYS A 72 -10.15 9.48 -12.95
CA LYS A 72 -10.27 8.10 -12.45
C LYS A 72 -11.09 8.08 -11.16
N THR A 73 -11.89 7.04 -11.00
CA THR A 73 -12.68 6.78 -9.79
C THR A 73 -12.31 5.41 -9.26
N TYR A 74 -11.84 5.36 -8.01
CA TYR A 74 -11.55 4.12 -7.30
C TYR A 74 -12.60 3.89 -6.23
N ARG A 75 -13.11 2.66 -6.14
CA ARG A 75 -13.98 2.22 -5.05
C ARG A 75 -13.13 1.38 -4.11
N ILE A 76 -13.16 1.73 -2.83
CA ILE A 76 -12.38 1.04 -1.79
C ILE A 76 -13.38 0.19 -1.01
N ASP A 77 -13.17 -1.13 -1.06
CA ASP A 77 -13.98 -2.10 -0.32
C ASP A 77 -13.19 -2.62 0.88
N ALA A 78 -13.90 -3.02 1.94
CA ALA A 78 -13.28 -3.68 3.09
C ALA A 78 -13.24 -5.19 2.88
N ILE A 79 -12.09 -5.82 3.15
CA ILE A 79 -11.91 -7.28 3.06
C ILE A 79 -12.77 -7.97 4.13
N GLU A 80 -12.68 -7.47 5.36
CA GLU A 80 -13.51 -7.91 6.48
C GLU A 80 -14.59 -6.86 6.77
N GLY A 81 -15.84 -7.30 6.77
CA GLY A 81 -16.96 -6.48 7.17
C GLY A 81 -16.92 -6.14 8.67
N GLY A 82 -17.67 -5.12 9.08
CA GLY A 82 -17.77 -4.73 10.48
C GLY A 82 -18.64 -3.50 10.65
N TYR A 83 -18.85 -3.11 11.90
CA TYR A 83 -19.51 -1.85 12.20
C TYR A 83 -18.51 -0.71 12.05
N VAL A 84 -18.96 0.42 11.48
CA VAL A 84 -18.16 1.64 11.43
C VAL A 84 -18.03 2.17 12.85
N LYS A 85 -16.85 2.02 13.45
CA LYS A 85 -16.56 2.55 14.78
C LYS A 85 -16.25 4.04 14.72
N GLU A 86 -15.43 4.41 13.74
CA GLU A 86 -14.94 5.78 13.60
C GLU A 86 -14.68 6.09 12.13
N LYS A 87 -15.15 7.27 11.69
CA LYS A 87 -14.77 7.86 10.42
C LYS A 87 -13.71 8.91 10.68
N VAL A 88 -12.48 8.63 10.25
CA VAL A 88 -11.30 9.45 10.57
C VAL A 88 -11.18 10.64 9.61
N ILE A 89 -11.59 10.45 8.35
CA ILE A 89 -11.49 11.48 7.32
C ILE A 89 -12.85 11.68 6.66
N ASP A 90 -13.29 12.94 6.58
CA ASP A 90 -14.49 13.34 5.88
C ASP A 90 -14.30 13.52 4.36
N GLY A 91 -15.41 13.42 3.64
CA GLY A 91 -15.40 13.57 2.18
C GLY A 91 -14.98 14.97 1.76
N GLY A 92 -14.20 15.07 0.69
CA GLY A 92 -13.67 16.33 0.17
C GLY A 92 -12.25 16.65 0.63
N ASN A 93 -11.72 15.92 1.62
CA ASN A 93 -10.32 16.04 2.03
C ASN A 93 -9.39 15.29 1.08
N THR A 94 -8.19 15.85 0.88
CA THR A 94 -7.13 15.17 0.12
C THR A 94 -6.48 14.11 1.00
N VAL A 95 -6.30 12.90 0.48
CA VAL A 95 -5.68 11.77 1.19
C VAL A 95 -4.38 11.35 0.52
N LYS A 96 -3.45 10.81 1.29
CA LYS A 96 -2.22 10.18 0.81
C LYS A 96 -2.33 8.66 0.92
N GLN A 97 -1.47 7.97 0.20
CA GLN A 97 -1.38 6.52 0.29
C GLN A 97 -0.98 6.11 1.71
N GLY A 98 -1.79 5.23 2.32
CA GLY A 98 -1.59 4.73 3.69
C GLY A 98 -2.42 5.46 4.75
N ASP A 99 -3.12 6.53 4.41
CA ASP A 99 -3.99 7.23 5.35
C ASP A 99 -5.19 6.37 5.75
N VAL A 100 -5.49 6.34 7.05
CA VAL A 100 -6.65 5.65 7.59
C VAL A 100 -7.89 6.53 7.39
N ILE A 101 -8.81 6.09 6.55
CA ILE A 101 -10.06 6.82 6.26
C ILE A 101 -11.18 6.41 7.23
N LEU A 102 -11.21 5.13 7.59
CA LEU A 102 -12.30 4.49 8.33
C LEU A 102 -11.73 3.41 9.26
N LYS A 103 -12.23 3.32 10.49
CA LYS A 103 -11.96 2.21 11.40
C LYS A 103 -13.21 1.37 11.56
N LEU A 104 -13.09 0.08 11.25
CA LEU A 104 -14.15 -0.90 11.41
C LEU A 104 -13.89 -1.74 12.66
N GLU A 105 -14.97 -2.12 13.34
CA GLU A 105 -14.93 -3.03 14.48
C GLU A 105 -15.74 -4.28 14.14
N ASN A 106 -15.08 -5.44 14.25
CA ASN A 106 -15.67 -6.74 13.98
C ASN A 106 -15.46 -7.65 15.20
N ASN A 107 -16.47 -7.66 16.08
CA ASN A 107 -16.45 -8.46 17.31
C ASN A 107 -16.37 -9.97 17.02
N ARG A 108 -16.87 -10.43 15.86
CA ARG A 108 -16.80 -11.85 15.47
C ARG A 108 -15.36 -12.24 15.19
N LEU A 109 -14.65 -11.44 14.38
CA LEU A 109 -13.23 -11.67 14.08
C LEU A 109 -12.39 -11.60 15.35
N GLN A 110 -12.67 -10.66 16.24
CA GLN A 110 -11.98 -10.57 17.53
C GLN A 110 -12.23 -11.81 18.41
N MET A 111 -13.48 -12.29 18.47
CA MET A 111 -13.82 -13.49 19.23
C MET A 111 -13.15 -14.74 18.63
N GLU A 112 -13.12 -14.86 17.31
CA GLU A 112 -12.44 -15.95 16.60
C GLU A 112 -10.93 -15.94 16.88
N PHE A 113 -10.30 -14.77 16.85
CA PHE A 113 -8.89 -14.61 17.22
C PHE A 113 -8.62 -15.08 18.66
N VAL A 114 -9.44 -14.65 19.62
CA VAL A 114 -9.32 -15.07 21.03
C VAL A 114 -9.55 -16.58 21.19
N GLN A 115 -10.48 -17.16 20.45
CA GLN A 115 -10.72 -18.61 20.46
C GLN A 115 -9.52 -19.37 19.90
N GLN A 116 -8.93 -18.91 18.79
CA GLN A 116 -7.72 -19.49 18.21
C GLN A 116 -6.54 -19.37 19.18
N GLU A 117 -6.34 -18.21 19.80
CA GLU A 117 -5.30 -18.00 20.80
C GLU A 117 -5.49 -18.92 22.03
N THR A 118 -6.73 -19.10 22.48
CA THR A 118 -7.05 -20.02 23.58
C THR A 118 -6.73 -21.47 23.20
N GLU A 119 -7.07 -21.89 21.98
CA GLU A 119 -6.78 -23.24 21.50
C GLU A 119 -5.27 -23.49 21.35
N ILE A 120 -4.52 -22.51 20.83
CA ILE A 120 -3.05 -22.56 20.79
C ILE A 120 -2.48 -22.73 22.20
N ASN A 121 -2.97 -21.96 23.17
CA ASN A 121 -2.55 -22.07 24.56
C ASN A 121 -2.88 -23.44 25.17
N ARG A 122 -4.04 -24.01 24.84
CA ARG A 122 -4.42 -25.38 25.25
C ARG A 122 -3.43 -26.40 24.70
N LEU A 123 -3.08 -26.31 23.41
CA LEU A 123 -2.11 -27.19 22.76
C LEU A 123 -0.70 -27.05 23.36
N ILE A 124 -0.26 -25.83 23.69
CA ILE A 124 1.02 -25.58 24.37
C ILE A 124 1.04 -26.28 25.74
N ASN A 125 -0.03 -26.13 26.52
CA ASN A 125 -0.13 -26.78 27.83
C ASN A 125 -0.16 -28.31 27.70
N GLU A 126 -0.87 -28.84 26.71
CA GLU A 126 -0.91 -30.27 26.41
C GLU A 126 0.48 -30.83 26.04
N LEU A 127 1.24 -30.09 25.21
CA LEU A 127 2.62 -30.43 24.87
C LEU A 127 3.53 -30.40 26.10
N GLN A 128 3.42 -29.38 26.95
CA GLN A 128 4.20 -29.28 28.18
C GLN A 128 3.91 -30.42 29.15
N ASN A 129 2.63 -30.72 29.38
CA ASN A 129 2.19 -31.83 30.22
C ASN A 129 2.68 -33.17 29.67
N THR A 130 2.63 -33.35 28.34
CA THR A 130 3.13 -34.55 27.69
C THR A 130 4.65 -34.69 27.84
N ARG A 131 5.42 -33.62 27.63
CA ARG A 131 6.87 -33.62 27.86
C ARG A 131 7.22 -33.92 29.32
N LEU A 132 6.46 -33.37 30.28
CA LEU A 132 6.68 -33.66 31.70
C LEU A 132 6.43 -35.13 32.03
N ARG A 133 5.31 -35.70 31.55
CA ARG A 133 4.99 -37.12 31.70
C ARG A 133 6.08 -38.01 31.10
N LEU A 134 6.47 -37.78 29.84
CA LEU A 134 7.53 -38.54 29.18
C LEU A 134 8.86 -38.44 29.93
N LYS A 135 9.17 -37.29 30.53
CA LYS A 135 10.37 -37.12 31.37
C LYS A 135 10.29 -37.94 32.65
N GLN A 136 9.13 -37.97 33.31
CA GLN A 136 8.89 -38.82 34.49
C GLN A 136 9.01 -40.31 34.13
N ASP A 137 8.41 -40.73 33.02
CA ASP A 137 8.48 -42.11 32.53
C ASP A 137 9.93 -42.51 32.22
N LYS A 138 10.71 -41.62 31.59
CA LYS A 138 12.15 -41.82 31.34
C LYS A 138 12.94 -42.03 32.63
N PHE A 139 12.63 -41.29 33.69
CA PHE A 139 13.26 -41.51 35.01
C PHE A 139 12.82 -42.84 35.64
N GLY A 140 11.55 -43.23 35.46
CA GLY A 140 11.03 -44.53 35.90
C GLY A 140 11.78 -45.69 35.22
N LEU A 141 11.87 -45.67 33.89
CA LEU A 141 12.62 -46.65 33.09
C LEU A 141 14.09 -46.72 33.52
N LYS A 142 14.73 -45.57 33.75
CA LYS A 142 16.12 -45.52 34.23
C LYS A 142 16.28 -46.17 35.60
N ARG A 143 15.30 -45.98 36.51
CA ARG A 143 15.31 -46.62 37.83
C ARG A 143 15.16 -48.14 37.73
N THR A 144 14.21 -48.62 36.91
CA THR A 144 14.00 -50.06 36.68
C THR A 144 15.23 -50.71 36.08
N SER A 145 15.83 -50.09 35.06
CA SER A 145 17.05 -50.60 34.43
C SER A 145 18.23 -50.66 35.39
N ASN A 146 18.43 -49.64 36.23
CA ASN A 146 19.46 -49.66 37.26
C ASN A 146 19.25 -50.78 38.29
N GLU A 147 17.99 -51.03 38.69
CA GLU A 147 17.66 -52.14 39.59
C GLU A 147 17.97 -53.51 38.95
N VAL A 148 17.54 -53.73 37.70
CA VAL A 148 17.83 -54.97 36.95
C VAL A 148 19.34 -55.15 36.77
N GLU A 149 20.07 -54.08 36.49
CA GLU A 149 21.53 -54.12 36.34
C GLU A 149 22.24 -54.46 37.65
N PHE A 150 21.80 -53.89 38.77
CA PHE A 150 22.30 -54.22 40.10
C PHE A 150 22.05 -55.70 40.44
N GLN A 151 20.82 -56.18 40.24
CA GLN A 151 20.46 -57.59 40.47
C GLN A 151 21.27 -58.54 39.59
N LEU A 152 21.44 -58.20 38.31
CA LEU A 152 22.26 -58.98 37.38
C LEU A 152 23.72 -59.04 37.83
N SER A 153 24.29 -57.91 38.26
CA SER A 153 25.67 -57.87 38.78
C SER A 153 25.83 -58.76 40.01
N GLN A 154 24.89 -58.70 40.95
CA GLN A 154 24.90 -59.54 42.15
C GLN A 154 24.76 -61.03 41.80
N ALA A 155 23.85 -61.37 40.88
CA ALA A 155 23.65 -62.74 40.41
C ALA A 155 24.88 -63.27 39.66
N LYS A 156 25.55 -62.43 38.87
CA LYS A 156 26.81 -62.76 38.19
C LYS A 156 27.91 -63.08 39.18
N ASP A 157 28.14 -62.22 40.16
CA ASP A 157 29.16 -62.44 41.20
C ASP A 157 28.90 -63.73 41.99
N ASN A 158 27.63 -64.02 42.30
CA ASN A 158 27.22 -65.26 42.96
C ASN A 158 27.47 -66.49 42.07
N ASN A 159 27.08 -66.43 40.79
CA ASN A 159 27.26 -67.53 39.85
C ASN A 159 28.76 -67.81 39.62
N ASP A 160 29.58 -66.78 39.42
CA ASP A 160 31.02 -66.90 39.19
C ASP A 160 31.73 -67.50 40.43
N ARG A 161 31.30 -67.14 41.64
CA ARG A 161 31.79 -67.77 42.88
C ARG A 161 31.38 -69.24 42.96
N ASN A 162 30.11 -69.55 42.72
CA ASN A 162 29.59 -70.91 42.81
C ASN A 162 30.16 -71.83 41.74
N GLU A 163 30.45 -71.32 40.54
CA GLU A 163 31.11 -72.07 39.48
C GLU A 163 32.51 -72.54 39.92
N LYS A 164 33.28 -71.66 40.59
CA LYS A 164 34.60 -72.01 41.14
C LYS A 164 34.49 -73.09 42.23
N LEU A 165 33.51 -72.98 43.12
CA LEU A 165 33.30 -73.95 44.21
C LEU A 165 32.80 -75.31 43.70
N TYR A 166 31.95 -75.31 42.67
CA TYR A 166 31.48 -76.52 42.00
C TYR A 166 32.62 -77.25 41.28
N LYS A 167 33.49 -76.52 40.56
CA LYS A 167 34.73 -77.09 39.97
C LYS A 167 35.66 -77.70 41.04
N GLY A 168 35.70 -77.10 42.22
CA GLY A 168 36.40 -77.63 43.39
C GLY A 168 35.74 -78.84 44.06
N LYS A 169 34.58 -79.31 43.59
CA LYS A 169 33.76 -80.39 44.19
C LYS A 169 33.27 -80.14 45.62
N VAL A 170 33.21 -78.88 46.05
CA VAL A 170 32.79 -78.49 47.42
C VAL A 170 31.35 -77.93 47.44
N PHE A 171 30.65 -77.96 46.30
CA PHE A 171 29.33 -77.34 46.14
C PHE A 171 28.37 -78.28 45.40
N SER A 172 27.11 -78.31 45.82
CA SER A 172 26.08 -79.15 45.20
C SER A 172 25.76 -78.69 43.77
N GLU A 173 25.57 -79.65 42.86
CA GLU A 173 25.17 -79.38 41.48
C GLU A 173 23.83 -78.65 41.40
N GLN A 174 22.87 -79.04 42.25
CA GLN A 174 21.54 -78.42 42.30
C GLN A 174 21.62 -76.91 42.60
N GLU A 175 22.48 -76.54 43.53
CA GLU A 175 22.63 -75.15 43.99
C GLU A 175 23.38 -74.31 42.95
N TYR A 176 24.36 -74.89 42.25
CA TYR A 176 25.01 -74.25 41.11
C TYR A 176 24.03 -74.01 39.95
N LEU A 177 23.25 -75.03 39.58
CA LEU A 177 22.24 -74.90 38.51
C LEU A 177 21.18 -73.86 38.85
N LYS A 178 20.81 -73.73 40.13
CA LYS A 178 19.89 -72.69 40.61
C LYS A 178 20.46 -71.29 40.38
N THR A 179 21.72 -71.03 40.77
CA THR A 179 22.34 -69.71 40.57
C THR A 179 22.59 -69.39 39.10
N LYS A 180 22.94 -70.40 38.29
CA LYS A 180 23.11 -70.24 36.85
C LYS A 180 21.80 -69.82 36.16
N ARG A 181 20.69 -70.50 36.47
CA ARG A 181 19.37 -70.17 35.92
C ARG A 181 18.89 -68.78 36.35
N GLU A 182 19.16 -68.37 37.59
CA GLU A 182 18.80 -67.03 38.05
C GLU A 182 19.59 -65.94 37.31
N TYR A 183 20.90 -66.14 37.11
CA TYR A 183 21.71 -65.26 36.29
C TYR A 183 21.21 -65.18 34.84
N GLU A 184 20.95 -66.32 34.20
CA GLU A 184 20.42 -66.37 32.82
C GLU A 184 19.06 -65.65 32.69
N LYS A 185 18.18 -65.83 33.67
CA LYS A 185 16.89 -65.12 33.73
C LYS A 185 17.08 -63.61 33.79
N LEU A 186 17.91 -63.10 34.71
CA LEU A 186 18.19 -61.67 34.84
C LEU A 186 18.90 -61.09 33.61
N PHE A 187 19.76 -61.89 32.97
CA PHE A 187 20.43 -61.50 31.73
C PHE A 187 19.43 -61.31 30.59
N ASN A 188 18.52 -62.26 30.40
CA ASN A 188 17.45 -62.15 29.42
C ASN A 188 16.50 -60.98 29.74
N GLN A 189 16.18 -60.77 31.02
CA GLN A 189 15.36 -59.65 31.47
C GLN A 189 16.01 -58.30 31.16
N LYS A 190 17.33 -58.16 31.32
CA LYS A 190 18.06 -56.95 30.91
C LYS A 190 17.91 -56.67 29.41
N GLY A 191 17.97 -57.71 28.56
CA GLY A 191 17.76 -57.57 27.12
C GLY A 191 16.38 -57.00 26.79
N ILE A 192 15.33 -57.57 27.39
CA ILE A 192 13.94 -57.11 27.19
C ILE A 192 13.77 -55.66 27.68
N GLU A 193 14.36 -55.29 28.82
CA GLU A 193 14.26 -53.94 29.36
C GLU A 193 14.92 -52.91 28.42
N VAL A 194 16.07 -53.24 27.82
CA VAL A 194 16.75 -52.37 26.85
C VAL A 194 15.92 -52.18 25.58
N GLU A 195 15.33 -53.25 25.04
CA GLU A 195 14.43 -53.15 23.89
C GLU A 195 13.18 -52.30 24.21
N SER A 196 12.58 -52.52 25.38
CA SER A 196 11.45 -51.73 25.87
C SER A 196 11.82 -50.25 25.99
N GLN A 197 12.99 -49.92 26.55
CA GLN A 197 13.47 -48.54 26.65
C GLN A 197 13.63 -47.87 25.28
N ASN A 198 14.26 -48.55 24.32
CA ASN A 198 14.43 -48.02 22.97
C ASN A 198 13.08 -47.76 22.30
N TYR A 199 12.14 -48.70 22.43
CA TYR A 199 10.79 -48.55 21.89
C TYR A 199 10.04 -47.36 22.51
N GLN A 200 10.15 -47.18 23.84
CA GLN A 200 9.53 -46.05 24.53
C GLN A 200 10.17 -44.70 24.13
N GLU A 201 11.49 -44.67 23.92
CA GLU A 201 12.17 -43.46 23.46
C GLU A 201 11.73 -43.08 22.04
N GLU A 202 11.68 -44.04 21.11
CA GLU A 202 11.16 -43.82 19.76
C GLU A 202 9.71 -43.30 19.80
N ASN A 203 8.83 -43.98 20.53
CA ASN A 203 7.43 -43.56 20.68
C ASN A 203 7.30 -42.16 21.31
N SER A 204 8.15 -41.81 22.29
CA SER A 204 8.16 -40.48 22.91
C SER A 204 8.52 -39.38 21.92
N THR A 205 9.49 -39.64 21.04
CA THR A 205 9.92 -38.67 20.02
C THR A 205 8.85 -38.47 18.95
N LEU A 206 8.21 -39.56 18.51
CA LEU A 206 7.08 -39.50 17.58
C LEU A 206 5.90 -38.71 18.17
N GLN A 207 5.56 -38.95 19.44
CA GLN A 207 4.46 -38.25 20.10
C GLN A 207 4.74 -36.74 20.24
N ILE A 208 5.97 -36.35 20.60
CA ILE A 208 6.37 -34.94 20.65
C ILE A 208 6.31 -34.32 19.26
N HIS A 209 6.84 -34.99 18.23
CA HIS A 209 6.85 -34.49 16.87
C HIS A 209 5.42 -34.28 16.32
N GLN A 210 4.49 -35.19 16.61
CA GLN A 210 3.08 -35.03 16.23
C GLN A 210 2.44 -33.81 16.89
N LEU A 211 2.66 -33.62 18.21
CA LEU A 211 2.12 -32.47 18.93
C LEU A 211 2.74 -31.14 18.48
N GLU A 212 4.05 -31.11 18.22
CA GLU A 212 4.74 -29.95 17.66
C GLU A 212 4.23 -29.63 16.25
N GLY A 213 4.00 -30.66 15.43
CA GLY A 213 3.40 -30.51 14.11
C GLY A 213 2.02 -29.85 14.19
N THR A 214 1.13 -30.34 15.06
CA THR A 214 -0.20 -29.73 15.26
C THR A 214 -0.09 -28.27 15.69
N LEU A 215 0.82 -27.96 16.62
CA LEU A 215 1.03 -26.59 17.10
C LEU A 215 1.51 -25.65 15.98
N GLN A 216 2.44 -26.09 15.12
CA GLN A 216 2.93 -25.29 14.00
C GLN A 216 1.84 -25.00 12.96
N HIS A 217 0.91 -25.93 12.73
CA HIS A 217 -0.22 -25.70 11.83
C HIS A 217 -1.21 -24.69 12.43
N SER A 218 -1.42 -24.72 13.74
CA SER A 218 -2.30 -23.75 14.43
C SER A 218 -1.72 -22.34 14.54
N GLN A 219 -0.40 -22.16 14.35
CA GLN A 219 0.26 -20.85 14.38
C GLN A 219 0.31 -20.14 13.02
N LYS A 220 -0.05 -20.81 11.93
CA LYS A 220 -0.12 -20.24 10.57
C LYS A 220 -1.49 -19.65 10.30
#